data_AF-A0AAW2F137-F1
#
_entry.id   AF-A0AAW2F137-F1
#
_cell.length_a   1.000
_cell.length_b   1.000
_cell.length_c   1.000
_cell.angle_alpha   90.00
_cell.angle_beta   90.00
_cell.angle_gamma   90.00
#
_symmetry.space_group_name_H-M   'P 1'
#
loop_
_entity.id
_entity.type
_entity.pdbx_description
1 polymer ?
#
loop_
_entity_poly.entity_id
_entity_poly.type
_entity_poly.pdbx_seq_one_letter_code
_entity_poly.pdbx_strand_id
1 'polypeptide(L)'
;MCNDLKKQLSEVNSKLDFCLINQEKLSKFLIPGEKVIKRPTGFPSLPVQSDQELHALETFLKNDANLSAAAMYLGRFINKSNYDGSVKKLLKSVICNDVANKYSFSGAKRKKNLSL
;
A
#
# COMPACT_ATOMS: atom_id res chain seq x y z
N MET A 1 -15.75 6.78 -31.50
CA MET A 1 -14.63 7.25 -30.63
C MET A 1 -14.49 6.44 -29.34
N CYS A 2 -15.55 6.24 -28.54
CA CYS A 2 -15.45 5.44 -27.29
C CYS A 2 -15.04 3.97 -27.46
N ASN A 3 -15.48 3.27 -28.51
CA ASN A 3 -15.16 1.85 -28.68
C ASN A 3 -13.69 1.62 -29.05
N ASP A 4 -13.11 2.53 -29.84
CA ASP A 4 -11.72 2.43 -30.25
C ASP A 4 -10.77 2.71 -29.06
N LEU A 5 -11.11 3.70 -28.22
CA LEU A 5 -10.42 3.94 -26.95
C LEU A 5 -10.48 2.73 -26.00
N LYS A 6 -11.63 2.09 -25.87
CA LYS A 6 -11.76 0.86 -25.05
C LYS A 6 -10.90 -0.28 -25.58
N LYS A 7 -10.85 -0.45 -26.90
CA LYS A 7 -10.03 -1.47 -27.54
C LYS A 7 -8.54 -1.21 -27.33
N GLN A 8 -8.08 0.02 -27.54
CA GLN A 8 -6.69 0.43 -27.30
C GLN A 8 -6.31 0.25 -25.82
N LEU A 9 -7.19 0.63 -24.89
CA LEU A 9 -6.98 0.43 -23.45
C LEU A 9 -6.82 -1.05 -23.09
N SER A 10 -7.68 -1.92 -23.66
CA SER A 10 -7.58 -3.36 -23.47
C SER A 10 -6.26 -3.91 -24.01
N GLU A 11 -5.79 -3.42 -25.16
CA GLU A 11 -4.55 -3.87 -25.76
C GLU A 11 -3.32 -3.43 -24.95
N VAL A 12 -3.33 -2.19 -24.43
CA VAL A 12 -2.30 -1.69 -23.52
C VAL A 12 -2.26 -2.50 -22.23
N ASN A 13 -3.42 -2.80 -21.63
CA ASN A 13 -3.49 -3.62 -20.42
C ASN A 13 -2.91 -5.03 -20.66
N SER A 14 -3.27 -5.67 -21.77
CA SER A 14 -2.71 -6.98 -22.14
C SER A 14 -1.19 -6.93 -22.30
N LYS A 15 -0.65 -5.89 -22.96
CA LYS A 15 0.81 -5.73 -23.11
C LYS A 15 1.49 -5.48 -21.76
N LEU A 16 0.85 -4.70 -20.88
CA LEU A 16 1.34 -4.46 -19.53
C LEU A 16 1.41 -5.76 -18.72
N ASP A 17 0.42 -6.63 -18.83
CA ASP A 17 0.42 -7.94 -18.17
C ASP A 17 1.60 -8.80 -18.62
N PHE A 18 1.88 -8.85 -19.92
CA PHE A 18 3.06 -9.55 -20.45
C PHE A 18 4.38 -8.98 -19.90
N CYS A 19 4.50 -7.66 -19.83
CA CYS A 19 5.67 -6.99 -19.25
C CYS A 19 5.85 -7.35 -17.77
N LEU A 20 4.77 -7.34 -16.98
CA LEU A 20 4.81 -7.67 -15.56
C LEU A 20 5.22 -9.13 -15.33
N ILE A 21 4.71 -10.07 -16.13
CA ILE A 21 5.09 -11.49 -16.07
C ILE A 21 6.57 -11.67 -16.37
N ASN A 22 7.08 -11.02 -17.42
CA ASN A 22 8.49 -11.13 -17.80
C ASN A 22 9.42 -10.49 -16.76
N GLN A 23 9.04 -9.34 -16.23
CA GLN A 23 9.79 -8.68 -15.16
C GLN A 23 9.84 -9.55 -13.90
N GLU A 24 8.76 -10.23 -13.55
CA GLU A 24 8.75 -11.17 -12.42
C GLU A 24 9.66 -12.36 -12.66
N LYS A 25 9.64 -12.96 -13.85
CA LYS A 25 10.53 -14.08 -14.20
C LYS A 25 12.00 -13.66 -14.13
N LEU A 26 12.34 -12.50 -14.70
CA LEU A 26 13.69 -11.94 -14.65
C LEU A 26 14.13 -11.65 -13.22
N SER A 27 13.26 -11.07 -12.40
CA SER A 27 13.57 -10.77 -11.00
C SER A 27 13.88 -12.04 -10.19
N LYS A 28 13.10 -13.11 -10.40
CA LYS A 28 13.37 -14.43 -9.78
C LYS A 28 14.67 -15.06 -10.27
N PHE A 29 15.02 -14.88 -11.53
CA PHE A 29 16.27 -15.41 -12.09
C PHE A 29 17.49 -14.65 -11.56
N LEU A 30 17.42 -13.32 -11.52
CA LEU A 30 18.53 -12.47 -11.11
C LEU A 30 18.76 -12.52 -9.59
N ILE A 31 17.70 -12.65 -8.79
CA ILE A 31 17.78 -12.59 -7.33
C ILE A 31 16.90 -13.68 -6.68
N PRO A 32 17.24 -14.97 -6.89
CA PRO A 32 16.38 -16.11 -6.52
C PRO A 32 16.15 -16.27 -5.02
N GLY A 33 17.06 -15.75 -4.19
CA GLY A 33 16.96 -15.77 -2.73
C GLY A 33 16.27 -14.55 -2.12
N GLU A 34 16.01 -13.50 -2.90
CA GLU A 34 15.40 -12.29 -2.36
C GLU A 34 13.89 -12.45 -2.35
N LYS A 35 13.27 -12.33 -1.17
CA LYS A 35 11.81 -12.26 -1.08
C LYS A 35 11.36 -11.02 -1.83
N VAL A 36 10.72 -11.21 -2.99
CA VAL A 36 10.10 -10.12 -3.74
C VAL A 36 8.92 -9.59 -2.93
N ILE A 37 9.16 -8.53 -2.15
CA ILE A 37 8.12 -7.87 -1.36
C ILE A 37 7.29 -6.99 -2.31
N LYS A 38 6.19 -7.55 -2.82
CA LYS A 38 5.22 -6.84 -3.66
C LYS A 38 4.21 -6.09 -2.80
N ARG A 39 3.66 -5.00 -3.35
CA ARG A 39 2.47 -4.35 -2.77
C ARG A 39 1.31 -5.35 -2.81
N PRO A 40 0.58 -5.58 -1.71
CA PRO A 40 -0.54 -6.51 -1.72
C PRO A 40 -1.64 -6.06 -2.70
N THR A 41 -2.27 -7.00 -3.38
CA THR A 41 -3.39 -6.71 -4.29
C THR A 41 -4.54 -6.07 -3.53
N GLY A 42 -5.07 -4.95 -4.03
CA GLY A 42 -6.15 -4.22 -3.34
C GLY A 42 -5.67 -3.35 -2.17
N PHE A 43 -4.36 -3.31 -1.86
CA PHE A 43 -3.82 -2.40 -0.86
C PHE A 43 -4.05 -0.94 -1.31
N PRO A 44 -4.68 -0.08 -0.48
CA PRO A 44 -4.96 1.30 -0.86
C PRO A 44 -3.69 2.09 -1.14
N SER A 45 -3.83 3.17 -1.92
CA SER A 45 -2.71 4.06 -2.20
C SER A 45 -2.39 4.92 -0.98
N LEU A 46 -1.10 5.18 -0.79
CA LEU A 46 -0.58 5.99 0.30
C LEU A 46 0.03 7.29 -0.26
N PRO A 47 0.01 8.40 0.49
CA PRO A 47 -0.62 8.55 1.80
C PRO A 47 -2.16 8.54 1.69
N VAL A 48 -2.83 8.11 2.75
CA VAL A 48 -4.28 8.26 2.92
C VAL A 48 -4.60 9.75 3.08
N GLN A 49 -5.45 10.28 2.21
CA GLN A 49 -5.81 11.70 2.11
C GLN A 49 -7.25 12.00 2.51
N SER A 50 -8.11 10.98 2.59
CA SER A 50 -9.52 11.14 2.95
C SER A 50 -9.99 10.14 3.99
N ASP A 51 -11.10 10.46 4.67
CA ASP A 51 -11.75 9.54 5.62
C ASP A 51 -12.24 8.26 4.93
N GLN A 52 -12.64 8.35 3.64
CA GLN A 52 -13.04 7.21 2.84
C GLN A 52 -11.86 6.27 2.53
N GLU A 53 -10.70 6.83 2.19
CA GLU A 53 -9.47 6.06 1.97
C GLU A 53 -8.97 5.43 3.27
N LEU A 54 -9.13 6.13 4.41
CA LEU A 54 -8.80 5.57 5.71
C LEU A 54 -9.67 4.35 6.03
N HIS A 55 -10.98 4.48 5.83
CA HIS A 55 -11.91 3.36 6.01
C HIS A 55 -11.62 2.19 5.07
N ALA A 56 -11.22 2.47 3.82
CA ALA A 56 -10.81 1.43 2.87
C ALA A 56 -9.54 0.71 3.34
N LEU A 57 -8.57 1.43 3.87
CA LEU A 57 -7.36 0.85 4.47
C LEU A 57 -7.70 -0.01 5.69
N GLU A 58 -8.49 0.50 6.63
CA GLU A 58 -8.93 -0.27 7.81
C GLU A 58 -9.68 -1.54 7.39
N THR A 59 -10.61 -1.43 6.43
CA THR A 59 -11.36 -2.58 5.91
C THR A 59 -10.44 -3.60 5.24
N PHE A 60 -9.45 -3.17 4.47
CA PHE A 60 -8.45 -4.04 3.87
C PHE A 60 -7.65 -4.81 4.95
N LEU A 61 -7.25 -4.11 6.02
CA LEU A 61 -6.42 -4.65 7.10
C LEU A 61 -7.17 -5.57 8.07
N LYS A 62 -8.51 -5.58 8.10
CA LYS A 62 -9.31 -6.53 8.91
C LYS A 62 -9.10 -8.00 8.54
N ASN A 63 -8.58 -8.28 7.36
CA ASN A 63 -8.23 -9.64 6.95
C ASN A 63 -6.77 -9.93 7.34
N ASP A 64 -6.53 -10.99 8.12
CA ASP A 64 -5.20 -11.33 8.64
C ASP A 64 -4.14 -11.58 7.56
N ALA A 65 -4.52 -12.15 6.42
CA ALA A 65 -3.60 -12.37 5.31
C ALA A 65 -3.19 -11.03 4.67
N ASN A 66 -4.15 -10.12 4.49
CA ASN A 66 -3.90 -8.77 4.02
C ASN A 66 -3.04 -7.96 4.99
N LEU A 67 -3.32 -8.05 6.30
CA LEU A 67 -2.53 -7.42 7.35
C LEU A 67 -1.09 -7.92 7.32
N SER A 68 -0.89 -9.24 7.27
CA SER A 68 0.43 -9.87 7.20
C SER A 68 1.20 -9.43 5.96
N ALA A 69 0.54 -9.40 4.80
CA ALA A 69 1.13 -8.94 3.55
C ALA A 69 1.48 -7.44 3.59
N ALA A 70 0.61 -6.61 4.15
CA ALA A 70 0.86 -5.18 4.33
C ALA A 70 2.02 -4.92 5.30
N ALA A 71 2.12 -5.67 6.40
CA ALA A 71 3.21 -5.57 7.35
C ALA A 71 4.56 -5.94 6.71
N MET A 72 4.62 -7.02 5.92
CA MET A 72 5.82 -7.37 5.14
C MET A 72 6.16 -6.26 4.14
N TYR A 73 5.17 -5.72 3.43
CA TYR A 73 5.35 -4.65 2.46
C TYR A 73 5.89 -3.37 3.08
N LEU A 74 5.30 -2.90 4.18
CA LEU A 74 5.70 -1.67 4.86
C LEU A 74 7.03 -1.85 5.60
N GLY A 75 7.29 -3.05 6.12
CA GLY A 75 8.54 -3.41 6.80
C GLY A 75 9.78 -3.23 5.94
N ARG A 76 9.66 -3.31 4.60
CA ARG A 76 10.79 -3.08 3.67
C ARG A 76 11.36 -1.66 3.74
N PHE A 77 10.56 -0.70 4.20
CA PHE A 77 10.98 0.70 4.34
C PHE A 77 11.63 0.99 5.70
N ILE A 78 11.70 -0.02 6.58
CA ILE A 78 12.31 0.12 7.90
C ILE A 78 13.80 -0.19 7.83
N ASN A 79 14.62 0.80 8.19
CA ASN A 79 16.05 0.60 8.38
C ASN A 79 16.29 0.02 9.79
N LYS A 80 16.84 -1.19 9.86
CA LYS A 80 17.13 -1.90 11.11
C LYS A 80 18.12 -1.18 12.03
N SER A 81 18.97 -0.31 11.49
CA SER A 81 19.90 0.51 12.29
C SER A 81 19.25 1.72 12.95
N ASN A 82 18.06 2.13 12.49
CA ASN A 82 17.33 3.29 13.00
C ASN A 82 15.82 3.06 12.92
N TYR A 83 15.33 2.12 13.73
CA TYR A 83 13.91 1.78 13.79
C TYR A 83 13.02 3.01 14.03
N ASP A 84 13.30 3.79 15.07
CA ASP A 84 12.51 4.96 15.45
C ASP A 84 12.40 6.00 14.33
N GLY A 85 13.53 6.36 13.72
CA GLY A 85 13.56 7.31 12.60
C GLY A 85 12.80 6.79 11.38
N SER A 86 12.97 5.51 11.07
CA SER A 86 12.28 4.88 9.94
C SER A 86 10.78 4.75 10.17
N VAL A 87 10.33 4.36 11.37
CA VAL A 87 8.91 4.26 11.71
C VAL A 87 8.24 5.63 11.62
N LYS A 88 8.88 6.69 12.15
CA LYS A 88 8.36 8.07 12.03
C LYS A 88 8.22 8.52 10.58
N LYS A 89 9.20 8.22 9.73
CA LYS A 89 9.13 8.53 8.29
C LYS A 89 8.03 7.72 7.58
N LEU A 90 7.93 6.43 7.89
CA LEU A 90 6.90 5.54 7.35
C LEU A 90 5.50 6.05 7.72
N LEU A 91 5.25 6.35 8.99
CA LEU A 91 3.95 6.86 9.44
C LEU A 91 3.54 8.15 8.71
N LYS A 92 4.48 9.09 8.50
CA LYS A 92 4.25 10.30 7.69
C LYS A 92 3.88 10.01 6.24
N SER A 93 4.32 8.88 5.69
CA SER A 93 3.99 8.46 4.33
C SER A 93 2.70 7.65 4.21
N VAL A 94 2.17 7.15 5.33
CA VAL A 94 0.96 6.30 5.36
C VAL A 94 -0.30 7.14 5.48
N ILE A 95 -0.32 8.17 6.34
CA ILE A 95 -1.49 9.02 6.57
C ILE A 95 -1.08 10.49 6.49
N CYS A 96 -1.81 11.31 5.74
CA CYS A 96 -1.54 12.75 5.69
C CYS A 96 -2.00 13.45 6.97
N ASN A 97 -1.45 14.63 7.25
CA ASN A 97 -1.78 15.38 8.47
C ASN A 97 -3.27 15.79 8.54
N ASP A 98 -3.92 16.05 7.40
CA ASP A 98 -5.33 16.45 7.36
C ASP A 98 -6.26 15.35 7.86
N VAL A 99 -5.91 14.09 7.58
CA VAL A 99 -6.60 12.92 8.14
C VAL A 99 -6.11 12.65 9.56
N ALA A 100 -4.80 12.57 9.80
CA ALA A 100 -4.24 12.23 11.10
C ALA A 100 -4.69 13.19 12.23
N ASN A 101 -4.92 14.47 11.93
CA ASN A 101 -5.38 15.44 12.92
C ASN A 101 -6.81 15.17 13.43
N LYS A 102 -7.63 14.43 12.68
CA LYS A 102 -9.01 14.10 13.04
C LYS A 102 -9.12 12.88 13.97
N TYR A 103 -8.07 12.06 14.06
CA TYR A 103 -8.10 10.78 14.79
C TYR A 103 -7.08 10.73 15.93
N SER A 104 -7.36 9.89 16.91
CA SER A 104 -6.42 9.50 17.96
C SER A 104 -6.71 8.09 18.41
N PHE A 105 -5.69 7.37 18.89
CA PHE A 105 -5.82 5.99 19.38
C PHE A 105 -6.71 5.85 20.63
N SER A 106 -6.99 6.95 21.33
CA SER A 106 -7.79 6.96 22.57
C SER A 106 -9.02 7.88 22.50
N GLY A 107 -9.32 8.47 21.34
CA GLY A 107 -10.42 9.43 21.20
C GLY A 107 -10.26 10.75 21.99
N ALA A 108 -9.03 11.14 22.35
CA ALA A 108 -8.79 12.32 23.17
C ALA A 108 -8.95 13.65 22.40
N LYS A 109 -9.34 14.72 23.12
CA LYS A 109 -9.40 16.11 22.61
C LYS A 109 -10.28 16.31 21.35
N ARG A 110 -11.52 15.78 21.36
CA ARG A 110 -12.52 15.87 20.26
C ARG A 110 -12.12 15.15 18.97
N LYS A 111 -11.08 14.30 19.01
CA LYS A 111 -10.67 13.48 17.87
C LYS A 111 -11.45 12.16 17.87
N LYS A 112 -11.75 11.64 16.70
CA LYS A 112 -12.37 10.32 16.53
C LYS A 112 -11.41 9.23 17.01
N ASN A 113 -11.95 8.13 17.53
CA ASN A 113 -11.14 6.96 17.82
C ASN A 113 -10.71 6.30 16.51
N LEU A 114 -9.45 5.90 16.41
CA LEU A 114 -8.95 5.10 15.29
C LEU A 114 -9.22 3.63 15.61
N SER A 115 -10.12 3.00 14.86
CA SER A 115 -10.44 1.57 15.02
C SER A 115 -9.54 0.75 14.10
N LEU A 116 -8.36 0.38 14.61
CA LEU A 116 -7.52 -0.66 14.02
C LEU A 116 -8.02 -2.04 14.43
#